data_AF-A0A939X468-F1
#
_entry.id   AF-A0A939X468-F1
#
_cell.length_a   1.000
_cell.length_b   1.000
_cell.length_c   1.000
_cell.angle_alpha   90.00
_cell.angle_beta   90.00
_cell.angle_gamma   90.00
#
_symmetry.space_group_name_H-M   'P 1'
#
loop_
_entity.id
_entity.type
_entity.pdbx_description
1 polymer ?
#
loop_
_entity_poly.entity_id
_entity_poly.type
_entity_poly.pdbx_seq_one_letter_code
_entity_poly.pdbx_strand_id
1 'polypeptide(L)'
;MNAETNGIDPKLTESSELIGHFNKIKLLESIANQIGFYGVQCGNATLMDYIDMNCGGIPEGEFAQVVDVSAPMQFLSMYTKTAENRFAFAVTELLKMNAGFLEALANSCFQAGKDMQISSVADAKQAFEIYNDFVLDGMVDEQTKEIVEQSASKIVWKKLSDTHEAAWKRAGGDLNVYYLLQKSFVSGLFAESRYAYNIEDNTTFSL
;
A
#
# COMPACT_ATOMS: atom_id res chain seq x y z
N MET A 1 -2.56 29.24 37.03
CA MET A 1 -2.06 28.92 35.67
C MET A 1 -2.66 27.58 35.30
N ASN A 2 -3.74 27.58 34.54
CA ASN A 2 -4.34 26.36 34.04
C ASN A 2 -3.59 25.97 32.76
N ALA A 3 -3.13 24.74 32.72
CA ALA A 3 -2.52 24.15 31.53
C ALA A 3 -3.58 24.09 30.41
N GLU A 4 -3.29 24.76 29.30
CA GLU A 4 -4.01 24.56 28.05
C GLU A 4 -3.74 23.13 27.60
N THR A 5 -4.76 22.28 27.68
CA THR A 5 -4.76 20.98 27.03
C THR A 5 -4.91 21.26 25.53
N ASN A 6 -3.86 20.97 24.76
CA ASN A 6 -3.92 20.88 23.31
C ASN A 6 -4.82 19.70 22.93
N GLY A 7 -6.14 19.88 23.07
CA GLY A 7 -7.13 18.92 22.61
C GLY A 7 -7.31 19.10 21.10
N ILE A 8 -6.67 18.23 20.32
CA ILE A 8 -7.00 18.09 18.89
C ILE A 8 -8.44 17.58 18.80
N ASP A 9 -9.28 18.21 17.98
CA ASP A 9 -10.67 17.82 17.78
C ASP A 9 -10.74 16.40 17.21
N PRO A 10 -11.39 15.44 17.91
CA PRO A 10 -11.50 14.06 17.45
C PRO A 10 -12.10 13.89 16.05
N LYS A 11 -13.01 14.79 15.63
CA LYS A 11 -13.63 14.72 14.29
C LYS A 11 -12.66 15.11 13.18
N LEU A 12 -11.74 16.03 13.47
CA LEU A 12 -10.68 16.42 12.54
C LEU A 12 -9.66 15.30 12.39
N THR A 13 -9.32 14.60 13.48
CA THR A 13 -8.43 13.43 13.46
C THR A 13 -9.03 12.29 12.66
N GLU A 14 -10.30 11.92 12.93
CA GLU A 14 -11.01 10.86 12.20
C GLU A 14 -11.07 11.16 10.69
N SER A 15 -11.38 12.41 10.32
CA SER A 15 -11.40 12.83 8.91
C SER A 15 -10.01 12.70 8.25
N SER A 16 -8.93 13.01 8.99
CA SER A 16 -7.56 12.89 8.50
C SER A 16 -7.13 11.44 8.27
N GLU A 17 -7.52 10.52 9.16
CA GLU A 17 -7.21 9.09 9.03
C GLU A 17 -7.92 8.47 7.83
N LEU A 18 -9.18 8.82 7.60
CA LEU A 18 -9.96 8.36 6.44
C LEU A 18 -9.36 8.85 5.11
N ILE A 19 -8.90 10.11 5.07
CA ILE A 19 -8.21 10.67 3.90
C ILE A 19 -6.86 9.98 3.68
N GLY A 20 -6.09 9.78 4.75
CA GLY A 20 -4.80 9.05 4.68
C GLY A 20 -4.99 7.62 4.15
N HIS A 21 -6.03 6.93 4.60
CA HIS A 21 -6.39 5.62 4.07
C HIS A 21 -6.76 5.65 2.59
N PHE A 22 -7.55 6.62 2.17
CA PHE A 22 -7.89 6.80 0.77
C PHE A 22 -6.67 7.08 -0.11
N ASN A 23 -5.68 7.82 0.39
CA ASN A 23 -4.42 8.06 -0.34
C ASN A 23 -3.65 6.76 -0.57
N LYS A 24 -3.60 5.86 0.42
CA LYS A 24 -2.99 4.52 0.28
C LYS A 24 -3.69 3.69 -0.80
N ILE A 25 -5.02 3.74 -0.82
CA ILE A 25 -5.83 3.09 -1.86
C ILE A 25 -5.46 3.65 -3.24
N LYS A 26 -5.44 4.98 -3.41
CA LYS A 26 -5.11 5.61 -4.70
C LYS A 26 -3.68 5.36 -5.15
N LEU A 27 -2.73 5.24 -4.21
CA LEU A 27 -1.36 4.87 -4.52
C LEU A 27 -1.28 3.44 -5.06
N LEU A 28 -1.87 2.46 -4.37
CA LEU A 28 -1.86 1.07 -4.82
C LEU A 28 -2.57 0.92 -6.18
N GLU A 29 -3.69 1.64 -6.37
CA GLU A 29 -4.42 1.71 -7.63
C GLU A 29 -3.56 2.31 -8.76
N SER A 30 -2.83 3.38 -8.49
CA SER A 30 -1.92 4.00 -9.46
C SER A 30 -0.84 3.02 -9.92
N ILE A 31 -0.24 2.28 -8.98
CA ILE A 31 0.74 1.24 -9.29
C ILE A 31 0.10 0.12 -10.14
N ALA A 32 -1.10 -0.34 -9.78
CA ALA A 32 -1.83 -1.36 -10.56
C ALA A 32 -2.08 -0.91 -12.00
N ASN A 33 -2.50 0.35 -12.19
CA ASN A 33 -2.74 0.94 -13.51
C ASN A 33 -1.45 1.05 -14.32
N GLN A 34 -0.33 1.49 -13.71
CA GLN A 34 0.98 1.53 -14.37
C GLN A 34 1.42 0.15 -14.86
N ILE A 35 1.21 -0.89 -14.06
CA ILE A 35 1.52 -2.29 -14.42
C ILE A 35 0.63 -2.75 -15.59
N GLY A 36 -0.66 -2.46 -15.54
CA GLY A 36 -1.60 -2.79 -16.62
C GLY A 36 -1.24 -2.08 -17.93
N PHE A 37 -0.90 -0.78 -17.88
CA PHE A 37 -0.43 -0.04 -19.06
C PHE A 37 0.88 -0.59 -19.62
N TYR A 38 1.81 -1.01 -18.76
CA TYR A 38 3.04 -1.66 -19.20
C TYR A 38 2.76 -2.98 -19.91
N GLY A 39 1.85 -3.82 -19.40
CA GLY A 39 1.45 -5.05 -20.08
C GLY A 39 0.79 -4.82 -21.44
N VAL A 40 0.03 -3.74 -21.60
CA VAL A 40 -0.48 -3.29 -22.92
C VAL A 40 0.68 -2.99 -23.87
N GLN A 41 1.68 -2.24 -23.41
CA GLN A 41 2.88 -1.92 -24.20
C GLN A 41 3.70 -3.18 -24.55
N CYS A 42 3.69 -4.19 -23.69
CA CYS A 42 4.33 -5.48 -23.91
C CYS A 42 3.53 -6.45 -24.80
N GLY A 43 2.39 -6.02 -25.37
CA GLY A 43 1.67 -6.74 -26.41
C GLY A 43 0.33 -7.36 -26.00
N ASN A 44 -0.12 -7.17 -24.76
CA ASN A 44 -1.47 -7.56 -24.35
C ASN A 44 -2.43 -6.35 -24.39
N ALA A 45 -2.92 -6.04 -25.59
CA ALA A 45 -3.74 -4.85 -25.85
C ALA A 45 -5.03 -4.77 -25.01
N THR A 46 -5.53 -5.89 -24.49
CA THR A 46 -6.79 -5.97 -23.72
C THR A 46 -6.57 -6.12 -22.22
N LEU A 47 -5.33 -6.00 -21.73
CA LEU A 47 -5.03 -6.26 -20.31
C LEU A 47 -5.79 -5.31 -19.38
N MET A 48 -5.84 -4.01 -19.70
CA MET A 48 -6.57 -3.03 -18.89
C MET A 48 -8.06 -3.36 -18.82
N ASP A 49 -8.69 -3.63 -19.98
CA ASP A 49 -10.11 -4.01 -20.04
C ASP A 49 -10.38 -5.28 -19.23
N TYR A 50 -9.45 -6.25 -19.27
CA TYR A 50 -9.55 -7.48 -18.49
C TYR A 50 -9.48 -7.22 -16.97
N ILE A 51 -8.58 -6.34 -16.53
CA ILE A 51 -8.47 -5.95 -15.11
C ILE A 51 -9.77 -5.24 -14.68
N ASP A 52 -10.25 -4.27 -15.47
CA ASP A 52 -11.47 -3.50 -15.19
C ASP A 52 -12.70 -4.41 -15.11
N MET A 53 -12.84 -5.36 -16.04
CA MET A 53 -13.97 -6.29 -16.05
C MET A 53 -13.98 -7.23 -14.84
N ASN A 54 -12.81 -7.64 -14.33
CA ASN A 54 -12.71 -8.59 -13.21
C ASN A 54 -12.71 -7.91 -11.83
N CYS A 55 -12.20 -6.68 -11.74
CA CYS A 55 -11.97 -6.01 -10.46
C CYS A 55 -12.87 -4.78 -10.24
N GLY A 56 -13.49 -4.25 -11.28
CA GLY A 56 -14.08 -2.91 -11.26
C GLY A 56 -12.99 -1.84 -11.25
N GLY A 57 -13.36 -0.59 -10.98
CA GLY A 57 -12.43 0.54 -10.89
C GLY A 57 -12.73 1.43 -9.70
N ILE A 58 -11.79 2.33 -9.40
CA ILE A 58 -11.95 3.36 -8.38
C ILE A 58 -12.12 4.70 -9.11
N PRO A 59 -13.18 5.48 -8.83
CA PRO A 59 -13.37 6.76 -9.48
C PRO A 59 -12.17 7.71 -9.30
N GLU A 60 -11.93 8.55 -10.30
CA GLU A 60 -10.95 9.63 -10.20
C GLU A 60 -11.49 10.79 -9.36
N GLY A 61 -10.61 11.42 -8.60
CA GLY A 61 -10.94 12.56 -7.75
C GLY A 61 -10.43 12.43 -6.31
N GLU A 62 -10.56 13.53 -5.59
CA GLU A 62 -10.23 13.64 -4.17
C GLU A 62 -11.26 12.91 -3.30
N PHE A 63 -10.88 12.59 -2.05
CA PHE A 63 -11.74 11.88 -1.09
C PHE A 63 -13.19 12.43 -1.06
N ALA A 64 -13.36 13.74 -0.88
CA ALA A 64 -14.67 14.37 -0.77
C ALA A 64 -15.50 14.37 -2.07
N GLN A 65 -14.89 14.02 -3.21
CA GLN A 65 -15.57 13.94 -4.51
C GLN A 65 -16.10 12.53 -4.80
N VAL A 66 -15.44 11.50 -4.28
CA VAL A 66 -15.71 10.09 -4.64
C VAL A 66 -16.12 9.21 -3.47
N VAL A 67 -16.09 9.75 -2.25
CA VAL A 67 -16.56 9.10 -1.03
C VAL A 67 -17.79 9.86 -0.51
N ASP A 68 -18.90 9.13 -0.33
CA ASP A 68 -20.05 9.67 0.38
C ASP A 68 -19.71 9.79 1.88
N VAL A 69 -19.63 11.02 2.37
CA VAL A 69 -19.30 11.35 3.76
C VAL A 69 -20.36 10.85 4.77
N SER A 70 -21.55 10.45 4.32
CA SER A 70 -22.55 9.79 5.17
C SER A 70 -22.28 8.30 5.38
N ALA A 71 -21.42 7.68 4.56
CA ALA A 71 -21.04 6.27 4.65
C ALA A 71 -19.57 6.00 4.27
N PRO A 72 -18.58 6.76 4.80
CA PRO A 72 -17.21 6.74 4.30
C PRO A 72 -16.54 5.37 4.45
N MET A 73 -16.80 4.66 5.56
CA MET A 73 -16.23 3.33 5.81
C MET A 73 -16.67 2.29 4.77
N GLN A 74 -17.92 2.36 4.27
CA GLN A 74 -18.40 1.43 3.26
C GLN A 74 -17.69 1.64 1.91
N PHE A 75 -17.52 2.91 1.52
CA PHE A 75 -16.77 3.27 0.31
C PHE A 75 -15.30 2.90 0.43
N LEU A 76 -14.65 3.21 1.56
CA LEU A 76 -13.25 2.85 1.79
C LEU A 76 -13.03 1.34 1.80
N SER A 77 -13.93 0.57 2.41
CA SER A 77 -13.86 -0.90 2.39
C SER A 77 -13.97 -1.45 0.97
N MET A 78 -14.92 -0.94 0.18
CA MET A 78 -15.07 -1.30 -1.23
C MET A 78 -13.83 -0.95 -2.05
N TYR A 79 -13.33 0.29 -1.92
CA TYR A 79 -12.17 0.73 -2.68
C TYR A 79 -10.87 0.05 -2.26
N THR A 80 -10.68 -0.27 -0.97
CA THR A 80 -9.57 -1.08 -0.47
C THR A 80 -9.56 -2.44 -1.17
N LYS A 81 -10.70 -3.13 -1.17
CA LYS A 81 -10.84 -4.42 -1.85
C LYS A 81 -10.62 -4.31 -3.36
N THR A 82 -11.10 -3.24 -3.99
CA THR A 82 -10.89 -3.01 -5.43
C THR A 82 -9.40 -2.82 -5.73
N ALA A 83 -8.68 -1.95 -5.00
CA ALA A 83 -7.26 -1.69 -5.22
C ALA A 83 -6.40 -2.96 -5.01
N GLU A 84 -6.66 -3.72 -3.93
CA GLU A 84 -5.97 -4.99 -3.65
C GLU A 84 -6.16 -6.00 -4.80
N ASN A 85 -7.40 -6.15 -5.29
CA ASN A 85 -7.68 -7.05 -6.41
C ASN A 85 -7.02 -6.55 -7.71
N ARG A 86 -7.11 -5.26 -8.01
CA ARG A 86 -6.51 -4.69 -9.23
C ARG A 86 -5.01 -4.87 -9.24
N PHE A 87 -4.34 -4.61 -8.12
CA PHE A 87 -2.90 -4.85 -7.98
C PHE A 87 -2.54 -6.32 -8.18
N ALA A 88 -3.21 -7.24 -7.46
CA ALA A 88 -2.95 -8.67 -7.58
C ALA A 88 -3.19 -9.20 -9.01
N PHE A 89 -4.28 -8.79 -9.67
CA PHE A 89 -4.58 -9.17 -11.06
C PHE A 89 -3.56 -8.58 -12.04
N ALA A 90 -3.24 -7.29 -11.94
CA ALA A 90 -2.30 -6.63 -12.85
C ALA A 90 -0.92 -7.30 -12.81
N VAL A 91 -0.39 -7.56 -11.62
CA VAL A 91 0.89 -8.26 -11.44
C VAL A 91 0.80 -9.68 -11.99
N THR A 92 -0.24 -10.43 -11.60
CA THR A 92 -0.37 -11.85 -11.96
C THR A 92 -0.49 -12.04 -13.47
N GLU A 93 -1.33 -11.25 -14.14
CA GLU A 93 -1.52 -11.34 -15.58
C GLU A 93 -0.26 -10.91 -16.35
N LEU A 94 0.45 -9.87 -15.89
CA LEU A 94 1.72 -9.48 -16.49
C LEU A 94 2.78 -10.60 -16.38
N LEU A 95 2.88 -11.25 -15.22
CA LEU A 95 3.83 -12.35 -15.01
C LEU A 95 3.45 -13.62 -15.77
N LYS A 96 2.15 -13.86 -16.04
CA LYS A 96 1.71 -14.94 -16.93
C LYS A 96 2.15 -14.70 -18.38
N MET A 97 2.25 -13.45 -18.83
CA MET A 97 2.78 -13.13 -20.14
C MET A 97 4.27 -13.45 -20.23
N ASN A 98 5.05 -13.04 -19.22
CA ASN A 98 6.46 -13.38 -19.10
C ASN A 98 6.93 -13.23 -17.66
N ALA A 99 7.34 -14.34 -17.03
CA ALA A 99 7.86 -14.35 -15.68
C ALA A 99 9.13 -13.49 -15.51
N GLY A 100 9.87 -13.23 -16.60
CA GLY A 100 11.04 -12.33 -16.62
C GLY A 100 10.70 -10.87 -16.31
N PHE A 101 9.43 -10.47 -16.32
CA PHE A 101 9.03 -9.12 -15.92
C PHE A 101 9.11 -8.87 -14.41
N LEU A 102 9.29 -9.90 -13.57
CA LEU A 102 9.36 -9.73 -12.13
C LEU A 102 10.48 -8.77 -11.68
N GLU A 103 11.66 -8.86 -12.30
CA GLU A 103 12.78 -7.98 -11.98
C GLU A 103 12.49 -6.53 -12.38
N ALA A 104 11.90 -6.33 -13.58
CA ALA A 104 11.48 -5.01 -14.03
C ALA A 104 10.42 -4.40 -13.11
N LEU A 105 9.43 -5.20 -12.69
CA LEU A 105 8.41 -4.79 -11.73
C LEU A 105 9.00 -4.39 -10.37
N ALA A 106 9.91 -5.20 -9.84
CA ALA A 106 10.59 -4.89 -8.59
C ALA A 106 11.35 -3.55 -8.68
N ASN A 107 12.06 -3.31 -9.80
CA ASN A 107 12.76 -2.06 -10.04
C ASN A 107 11.77 -0.88 -10.18
N SER A 108 10.65 -1.06 -10.87
CA SER A 108 9.60 -0.03 -10.98
C SER A 108 8.99 0.30 -9.62
N CYS A 109 8.69 -0.69 -8.78
CA CYS A 109 8.21 -0.47 -7.42
C CYS A 109 9.24 0.29 -6.58
N PHE A 110 10.53 -0.07 -6.68
CA PHE A 110 11.60 0.67 -6.00
C PHE A 110 11.65 2.14 -6.43
N GLN A 111 11.59 2.43 -7.73
CA GLN A 111 11.57 3.82 -8.20
C GLN A 111 10.32 4.56 -7.74
N ALA A 112 9.14 3.92 -7.80
CA ALA A 112 7.91 4.51 -7.29
C ALA A 112 8.02 4.89 -5.81
N GLY A 113 8.65 4.05 -4.99
CA GLY A 113 8.92 4.38 -3.58
C GLY A 113 9.86 5.57 -3.43
N LYS A 114 10.92 5.63 -4.24
CA LYS A 114 11.88 6.74 -4.23
C LYS A 114 11.24 8.07 -4.66
N ASP A 115 10.34 8.02 -5.64
CA ASP A 115 9.64 9.19 -6.17
C ASP A 115 8.63 9.80 -5.19
N MET A 116 8.30 9.11 -4.08
CA MET A 116 7.47 9.68 -3.01
C MET A 116 8.17 10.82 -2.25
N GLN A 117 9.49 10.97 -2.40
CA GLN A 117 10.28 12.09 -1.85
C GLN A 117 9.98 12.35 -0.36
N ILE A 118 10.10 11.31 0.46
CA ILE A 118 9.80 11.43 1.89
C ILE A 118 10.70 12.48 2.56
N SER A 119 10.14 13.17 3.56
CA SER A 119 10.91 14.07 4.41
C SER A 119 11.98 13.33 5.22
N SER A 120 12.94 14.06 5.79
CA SER A 120 14.00 13.47 6.61
C SER A 120 13.44 12.65 7.77
N VAL A 121 13.96 11.43 7.94
CA VAL A 121 13.51 10.49 8.98
C VAL A 121 14.36 10.64 10.25
N ALA A 122 13.75 11.12 11.33
CA ALA A 122 14.42 11.43 12.60
C ALA A 122 14.76 10.18 13.42
N ASP A 123 13.78 9.28 13.60
CA ASP A 123 13.90 8.07 14.42
C ASP A 123 13.11 6.89 13.81
N ALA A 124 13.26 5.70 14.38
CA ALA A 124 12.61 4.49 13.86
C ALA A 124 11.07 4.54 14.00
N LYS A 125 10.54 5.32 14.94
CA LYS A 125 9.09 5.52 15.09
C LYS A 125 8.56 6.29 13.89
N GLN A 126 9.22 7.38 13.51
CA GLN A 126 8.87 8.15 12.32
C GLN A 126 9.03 7.32 11.03
N ALA A 127 10.06 6.46 10.95
CA ALA A 127 10.21 5.52 9.83
C ALA A 127 8.98 4.61 9.71
N PHE A 128 8.50 4.06 10.83
CA PHE A 128 7.31 3.20 10.84
C PHE A 128 6.02 3.96 10.53
N GLU A 129 5.88 5.20 11.01
CA GLU A 129 4.75 6.07 10.66
C GLU A 129 4.71 6.34 9.16
N ILE A 130 5.85 6.72 8.56
CA ILE A 130 5.99 6.88 7.10
C ILE A 130 5.60 5.58 6.38
N TYR A 131 6.12 4.43 6.80
CA TYR A 131 5.72 3.16 6.21
C TYR A 131 4.18 2.95 6.23
N ASN A 132 3.51 3.26 7.34
CA ASN A 132 2.06 3.11 7.47
C ASN A 132 1.24 4.14 6.70
N ASP A 133 1.85 5.26 6.28
CA ASP A 133 1.22 6.28 5.44
C ASP A 133 1.17 5.86 3.97
N PHE A 134 2.07 4.96 3.53
CA PHE A 134 2.15 4.52 2.13
C PHE A 134 1.65 3.09 1.89
N VAL A 135 1.78 2.19 2.86
CA VAL A 135 1.39 0.79 2.69
C VAL A 135 -0.06 0.58 3.10
N LEU A 136 -0.90 0.22 2.13
CA LEU A 136 -2.24 -0.31 2.38
C LEU A 136 -2.12 -1.70 3.01
N ASP A 137 -2.66 -1.90 4.20
CA ASP A 137 -2.63 -3.18 4.93
C ASP A 137 -3.77 -3.21 5.97
N GLY A 138 -4.96 -3.59 5.48
CA GLY A 138 -6.22 -3.58 6.22
C GLY A 138 -6.94 -2.24 6.21
N MET A 139 -8.09 -2.21 6.88
CA MET A 139 -8.91 -1.01 7.11
C MET A 139 -8.39 -0.14 8.26
N VAL A 140 -8.89 1.10 8.34
CA VAL A 140 -8.49 2.10 9.35
C VAL A 140 -8.69 1.61 10.78
N ASP A 141 -9.75 0.84 11.02
CA ASP A 141 -10.13 0.30 12.32
C ASP A 141 -9.58 -1.11 12.58
N GLU A 142 -8.83 -1.69 11.63
CA GLU A 142 -8.26 -3.02 11.74
C GLU A 142 -6.84 -2.96 12.31
N GLN A 143 -6.61 -3.70 13.39
CA GLN A 143 -5.26 -3.92 13.88
C GLN A 143 -4.59 -5.05 13.09
N THR A 144 -3.75 -4.67 12.11
CA THR A 144 -3.00 -5.64 11.28
C THR A 144 -1.58 -5.90 11.80
N LYS A 145 -1.10 -5.07 12.72
CA LYS A 145 0.29 -5.11 13.21
C LYS A 145 0.39 -5.05 14.73
N GLU A 146 1.39 -5.73 15.25
CA GLU A 146 1.80 -5.67 16.66
C GLU A 146 3.28 -5.32 16.74
N ILE A 147 3.62 -4.18 17.36
CA ILE A 147 5.01 -3.81 17.62
C ILE A 147 5.55 -4.70 18.74
N VAL A 148 6.63 -5.44 18.45
CA VAL A 148 7.28 -6.37 19.40
C VAL A 148 8.63 -5.88 19.89
N GLU A 149 9.26 -4.93 19.19
CA GLU A 149 10.49 -4.25 19.62
C GLU A 149 10.41 -2.78 19.16
N GLN A 150 10.77 -1.85 20.05
CA GLN A 150 10.88 -0.43 19.70
C GLN A 150 12.04 0.23 20.44
N SER A 151 12.92 0.86 19.66
CA SER A 151 14.04 1.68 20.13
C SER A 151 14.16 2.94 19.26
N ALA A 152 15.14 3.80 19.56
CA ALA A 152 15.40 4.99 18.76
C ALA A 152 15.86 4.68 17.32
N SER A 153 16.45 3.50 17.09
CA SER A 153 17.10 3.14 15.81
C SER A 153 16.51 1.92 15.13
N LYS A 154 15.56 1.22 15.76
CA LYS A 154 14.96 0.00 15.23
C LYS A 154 13.53 -0.15 15.75
N ILE A 155 12.65 -0.58 14.87
CA ILE A 155 11.31 -1.07 15.21
C ILE A 155 11.09 -2.43 14.55
N VAL A 156 10.48 -3.35 15.30
CA VAL A 156 10.11 -4.67 14.79
C VAL A 156 8.62 -4.86 15.07
N TRP A 157 7.89 -5.32 14.06
CA TRP A 157 6.48 -5.64 14.20
C TRP A 157 6.15 -6.99 13.59
N LYS A 158 5.08 -7.58 14.11
CA LYS A 158 4.46 -8.79 13.58
C LYS A 158 3.17 -8.44 12.87
N LYS A 159 2.94 -9.08 11.72
CA LYS A 159 1.65 -9.12 11.04
C LYS A 159 0.71 -10.06 11.81
N LEU A 160 -0.45 -9.56 12.21
CA LEU A 160 -1.47 -10.31 12.95
C LEU A 160 -2.40 -11.12 12.03
N SER A 161 -2.67 -10.61 10.84
CA SER A 161 -3.46 -11.25 9.79
C SER A 161 -2.96 -10.81 8.42
N ASP A 162 -3.11 -11.67 7.41
CA ASP A 162 -2.74 -11.34 6.04
C ASP A 162 -3.93 -10.74 5.29
N THR A 163 -3.92 -9.43 5.10
CA THR A 163 -5.01 -8.70 4.43
C THR A 163 -4.94 -8.82 2.90
N HIS A 164 -3.80 -9.27 2.35
CA HIS A 164 -3.55 -9.37 0.92
C HIS A 164 -3.91 -10.76 0.36
N GLU A 165 -3.84 -11.81 1.18
CA GLU A 165 -4.02 -13.21 0.76
C GLU A 165 -5.28 -13.42 -0.09
N ALA A 166 -6.41 -12.82 0.29
CA ALA A 166 -7.69 -13.00 -0.42
C ALA A 166 -7.63 -12.49 -1.87
N ALA A 167 -7.00 -11.34 -2.11
CA ALA A 167 -6.87 -10.78 -3.45
C ALA A 167 -5.91 -11.59 -4.33
N TRP A 168 -4.77 -12.00 -3.77
CA TRP A 168 -3.76 -12.80 -4.48
C TRP A 168 -4.27 -14.20 -4.82
N LYS A 169 -4.99 -14.84 -3.88
CA LYS A 169 -5.67 -16.10 -4.13
C LYS A 169 -6.73 -15.97 -5.24
N ARG A 170 -7.49 -14.87 -5.25
CA ARG A 170 -8.51 -14.61 -6.28
C ARG A 170 -7.89 -14.41 -7.67
N ALA A 171 -6.75 -13.73 -7.75
CA ALA A 171 -6.00 -13.53 -8.99
C ALA A 171 -5.32 -14.82 -9.51
N GLY A 172 -5.20 -15.84 -8.65
CA GLY A 172 -4.36 -17.01 -8.91
C GLY A 172 -2.86 -16.65 -8.92
N GLY A 173 -2.48 -15.62 -8.16
CA GLY A 173 -1.11 -15.13 -8.02
C GLY A 173 -0.37 -15.74 -6.84
N ASP A 174 0.94 -15.54 -6.81
CA ASP A 174 1.80 -15.96 -5.70
C ASP A 174 1.97 -14.82 -4.69
N LEU A 175 1.48 -15.01 -3.46
CA LEU A 175 1.57 -14.03 -2.39
C LEU A 175 3.02 -13.63 -2.04
N ASN A 176 4.02 -14.48 -2.32
CA ASN A 176 5.42 -14.09 -2.12
C ASN A 176 5.85 -12.96 -3.08
N VAL A 177 5.23 -12.86 -4.25
CA VAL A 177 5.46 -11.75 -5.18
C VAL A 177 4.95 -10.44 -4.58
N TYR A 178 3.83 -10.43 -3.86
CA TYR A 178 3.36 -9.25 -3.13
C TYR A 178 4.46 -8.71 -2.22
N TYR A 179 4.98 -9.57 -1.34
CA TYR A 179 5.97 -9.19 -0.33
C TYR A 179 7.30 -8.77 -0.96
N LEU A 180 7.67 -9.36 -2.09
CA LEU A 180 8.82 -8.91 -2.87
C LEU A 180 8.62 -7.49 -3.40
N LEU A 181 7.47 -7.21 -4.03
CA LEU A 181 7.17 -5.89 -4.59
C LEU A 181 7.00 -4.82 -3.50
N GLN A 182 6.34 -5.16 -2.38
CA GLN A 182 6.23 -4.30 -1.20
C GLN A 182 7.62 -3.99 -0.65
N LYS A 183 8.49 -4.99 -0.48
CA LYS A 183 9.87 -4.78 -0.04
C LYS A 183 10.63 -3.83 -0.97
N SER A 184 10.50 -4.02 -2.28
CA SER A 184 11.14 -3.13 -3.26
C SER A 184 10.63 -1.70 -3.14
N PHE A 185 9.30 -1.49 -3.05
CA PHE A 185 8.69 -0.18 -2.86
C PHE A 185 9.20 0.51 -1.59
N VAL A 186 9.12 -0.18 -0.45
CA VAL A 186 9.54 0.40 0.84
C VAL A 186 11.05 0.63 0.89
N SER A 187 11.85 -0.23 0.24
CA SER A 187 13.30 0.02 0.11
C SER A 187 13.59 1.28 -0.71
N GLY A 188 12.78 1.55 -1.74
CA GLY A 188 12.82 2.81 -2.49
C GLY A 188 12.45 4.02 -1.64
N LEU A 189 11.39 3.88 -0.84
CA LEU A 189 10.91 4.91 0.09
C LEU A 189 12.02 5.39 1.04
N PHE A 190 12.81 4.45 1.56
CA PHE A 190 13.90 4.73 2.51
C PHE A 190 15.29 4.84 1.88
N ALA A 191 15.40 4.87 0.54
CA ALA A 191 16.67 4.81 -0.18
C ALA A 191 17.64 5.97 0.16
N GLU A 192 17.12 7.11 0.60
CA GLU A 192 17.90 8.30 1.00
C GLU A 192 17.95 8.49 2.53
N SER A 193 17.60 7.43 3.29
CA SER A 193 17.62 7.41 4.74
C SER A 193 18.61 6.37 5.29
N ARG A 194 18.75 6.31 6.62
CA ARG A 194 19.55 5.26 7.29
C ARG A 194 18.76 3.97 7.57
N TYR A 195 17.45 3.96 7.33
CA TYR A 195 16.57 2.85 7.65
C TYR A 195 16.49 1.88 6.48
N ALA A 196 16.39 0.59 6.78
CA ALA A 196 16.28 -0.45 5.79
C ALA A 196 15.13 -1.37 6.17
N TYR A 197 14.20 -1.56 5.23
CA TYR A 197 13.06 -2.42 5.43
C TYR A 197 13.44 -3.90 5.22
N ASN A 198 13.22 -4.71 6.25
CA ASN A 198 13.49 -6.14 6.20
C ASN A 198 12.25 -6.97 6.48
N ILE A 199 12.17 -8.10 5.77
CA ILE A 199 11.26 -9.20 6.06
C ILE A 199 12.13 -10.24 6.77
N GLU A 200 11.96 -10.34 8.10
CA GLU A 200 12.76 -11.23 8.95
C GLU A 200 12.27 -12.68 8.81
N ASP A 201 10.95 -12.84 8.72
CA ASP A 201 10.27 -14.09 8.42
C ASP A 201 8.89 -13.82 7.79
N ASN A 202 8.05 -14.84 7.61
CA ASN A 202 6.73 -14.71 6.97
C ASN A 202 5.74 -13.78 7.69
N THR A 203 6.02 -13.42 8.94
CA THR A 203 5.16 -12.62 9.82
C THR A 203 5.86 -11.46 10.48
N THR A 204 7.20 -11.44 10.52
CA THR A 204 8.00 -10.44 11.25
C THR A 204 8.75 -9.52 10.30
N PHE A 205 8.67 -8.22 10.57
CA PHE A 205 9.26 -7.15 9.74
C PHE A 205 10.03 -6.16 10.61
N SER A 206 11.02 -5.48 10.02
CA SER A 206 11.79 -4.45 10.71
C SER A 206 12.11 -3.23 9.85
N LEU A 207 12.29 -2.09 10.54
CA LEU A 207 12.83 -0.83 10.02
C LEU A 207 13.92 -0.32 10.97
#